data_AF-A0A3J8QA74-F1
#
_entry.id   AF-A0A3J8QA74-F1
#
_cell.length_a   1.000
_cell.length_b   1.000
_cell.length_c   1.000
_cell.angle_alpha   90.00
_cell.angle_beta   90.00
_cell.angle_gamma   90.00
#
_symmetry.space_group_name_H-M   'P 1'
#
loop_
_entity.id
_entity.type
_entity.pdbx_description
1 polymer ?
#
loop_
_entity_poly.entity_id
_entity_poly.type
_entity_poly.pdbx_seq_one_letter_code
_entity_poly.pdbx_strand_id
1 'polypeptide(L)'
;MEDKKEIAHFLSQVGHESGFSITEENLNYSAKGMRRIFGCIKGPAQYNKNTDDCDLGRLRDKLWTQENLYAHSPKNLANYVYASRMGNDRESSGDGYKYRGRGMIQLTGKNGYRFFTNKHNEMNPDDKRDFVEQPDLVISDIEYGVESAFSFWVSKGLNKTARALSVQEVTQIVNGGQNGYSDRLQRFNAVAPLLRVDKE
;
A
#
# COMPACT_ATOMS: atom_id res chain seq x y z
N MET A 1 -1.41 -20.50 4.21
CA MET A 1 -1.90 -20.42 2.82
C MET A 1 -1.52 -21.72 2.14
N GLU A 2 -2.49 -22.52 1.70
CA GLU A 2 -2.23 -23.89 1.17
C GLU A 2 -2.75 -24.08 -0.26
N ASP A 3 -3.76 -23.32 -0.67
CA ASP A 3 -4.32 -23.42 -2.01
C ASP A 3 -3.34 -22.89 -3.06
N LYS A 4 -3.06 -23.69 -4.08
CA LYS A 4 -2.04 -23.38 -5.09
C LYS A 4 -2.40 -22.18 -5.96
N LYS A 5 -3.69 -21.98 -6.27
CA LYS A 5 -4.14 -20.82 -7.06
C LYS A 5 -4.06 -19.56 -6.20
N GLU A 6 -4.41 -19.65 -4.92
CA GLU A 6 -4.19 -18.57 -3.96
C GLU A 6 -2.70 -18.21 -3.84
N ILE A 7 -1.80 -19.20 -3.74
CA ILE A 7 -0.35 -18.95 -3.71
C ILE A 7 0.12 -18.27 -5.00
N ALA A 8 -0.34 -18.72 -6.17
CA ALA A 8 -0.01 -18.11 -7.45
C ALA A 8 -0.45 -16.63 -7.51
N HIS A 9 -1.66 -16.35 -7.04
CA HIS A 9 -2.18 -14.98 -6.92
C HIS A 9 -1.37 -14.14 -5.93
N PHE A 10 -1.07 -14.67 -4.75
CA PHE A 10 -0.29 -13.94 -3.74
C PHE A 10 1.10 -13.58 -4.28
N LEU A 11 1.83 -14.55 -4.83
CA LEU A 11 3.17 -14.33 -5.36
C LEU A 11 3.19 -13.37 -6.55
N SER A 12 2.22 -13.46 -7.47
CA SER A 12 2.17 -12.57 -8.62
C SER A 12 1.90 -11.13 -8.24
N GLN A 13 1.02 -10.91 -7.25
CA GLN A 13 0.68 -9.59 -6.73
C GLN A 13 1.86 -9.00 -5.96
N VAL A 14 2.44 -9.73 -4.99
CA VAL A 14 3.63 -9.28 -4.24
C VAL A 14 4.80 -8.98 -5.17
N GLY A 15 5.04 -9.86 -6.14
CA GLY A 15 6.10 -9.69 -7.13
C GLY A 15 5.94 -8.42 -7.96
N HIS A 16 4.71 -8.02 -8.27
CA HIS A 16 4.43 -6.76 -8.94
C HIS A 16 4.59 -5.54 -8.01
N GLU A 17 4.06 -5.61 -6.79
CA GLU A 17 4.06 -4.48 -5.84
C GLU A 17 5.49 -4.08 -5.44
N SER A 18 6.37 -5.05 -5.25
CA SER A 18 7.66 -4.80 -4.61
C SER A 18 8.83 -5.60 -5.17
N GLY A 19 8.61 -6.49 -6.13
CA GLY A 19 9.65 -7.41 -6.56
C GLY A 19 10.20 -8.26 -5.40
N PHE A 20 9.34 -8.57 -4.42
CA PHE A 20 9.69 -9.26 -3.17
C PHE A 20 10.69 -8.52 -2.28
N SER A 21 10.80 -7.20 -2.45
CA SER A 21 11.61 -6.35 -1.57
C SER A 21 10.74 -5.72 -0.48
N ILE A 22 11.27 -5.61 0.73
CA ILE A 22 10.61 -4.85 1.78
C ILE A 22 10.96 -3.38 1.58
N THR A 23 9.94 -2.54 1.42
CA THR A 23 10.13 -1.12 1.10
C THR A 23 9.38 -0.23 2.08
N GLU A 24 9.70 1.06 2.06
CA GLU A 24 8.91 2.11 2.68
C GLU A 24 8.70 3.27 1.71
N GLU A 25 7.59 3.99 1.89
CA GLU A 25 7.32 5.19 1.11
C GLU A 25 8.31 6.31 1.47
N ASN A 26 9.05 6.82 0.48
CA ASN A 26 10.00 7.92 0.70
C ASN A 26 9.33 9.29 0.87
N LEU A 27 8.14 9.49 0.28
CA LEU A 27 7.35 10.73 0.24
C LEU A 27 8.16 12.01 -0.07
N ASN A 28 9.28 11.89 -0.79
CA ASN A 28 10.14 13.01 -1.15
C ASN A 28 9.80 13.52 -2.55
N TYR A 29 8.82 14.42 -2.62
CA TYR A 29 8.32 14.95 -3.88
C TYR A 29 8.69 16.43 -4.06
N SER A 30 8.99 16.82 -5.30
CA SER A 30 8.99 18.23 -5.69
C SER A 30 7.56 18.81 -5.61
N ALA A 31 7.44 20.13 -5.62
CA ALA A 31 6.15 20.83 -5.58
C ALA A 31 5.14 20.33 -6.63
N LYS A 32 5.55 20.28 -7.90
CA LYS A 32 4.73 19.76 -8.99
C LYS A 32 4.42 18.27 -8.82
N GLY A 33 5.39 17.50 -8.30
CA GLY A 33 5.21 16.08 -8.01
C GLY A 33 4.11 15.83 -6.99
N MET A 34 4.15 16.50 -5.84
CA MET A 34 3.15 16.31 -4.80
C MET A 34 1.74 16.78 -5.23
N ARG A 35 1.66 17.89 -5.98
CA ARG A 35 0.39 18.39 -6.56
C ARG A 35 -0.22 17.38 -7.51
N ARG A 36 0.58 16.83 -8.42
CA ARG A 36 0.14 15.81 -9.38
C ARG A 36 -0.36 14.56 -8.67
N ILE A 37 0.39 14.04 -7.69
CA ILE A 37 0.10 12.73 -7.10
C ILE A 37 -1.04 12.81 -6.06
N PHE A 38 -1.07 13.87 -5.25
CA PHE A 38 -1.97 13.94 -4.09
C PHE A 38 -2.96 15.12 -4.12
N GLY A 39 -2.79 16.05 -5.06
CA GLY A 39 -3.44 17.35 -5.00
C GLY A 39 -4.86 17.39 -5.55
N CYS A 40 -5.20 16.57 -6.53
CA CYS A 40 -6.47 16.70 -7.27
C CYS A 40 -7.60 15.80 -6.79
N ILE A 41 -8.84 16.33 -6.86
CA ILE A 41 -10.06 15.53 -6.71
C ILE A 41 -10.07 14.46 -7.81
N LYS A 42 -10.49 13.24 -7.48
CA LYS A 42 -10.44 12.07 -8.39
C LYS A 42 -9.02 11.69 -8.88
N GLY A 43 -7.98 12.18 -8.21
CA GLY A 43 -6.61 11.68 -8.34
C GLY A 43 -5.81 12.27 -9.51
N PRO A 44 -4.63 11.68 -9.81
CA PRO A 44 -3.62 12.29 -10.68
C PRO A 44 -4.04 12.53 -12.13
N ALA A 45 -5.06 11.82 -12.61
CA ALA A 45 -5.59 12.01 -13.96
C ALA A 45 -6.20 13.39 -14.19
N GLN A 46 -6.55 14.12 -13.12
CA GLN A 46 -7.13 15.46 -13.18
C GLN A 46 -6.08 16.58 -13.02
N TYR A 47 -4.79 16.23 -12.94
CA TYR A 47 -3.72 17.22 -12.85
C TYR A 47 -3.32 17.72 -14.23
N ASN A 48 -3.42 19.04 -14.43
CA ASN A 48 -3.06 19.72 -15.65
C ASN A 48 -1.63 20.27 -15.55
N LYS A 49 -0.71 19.66 -16.29
CA LYS A 49 0.71 20.02 -16.28
C LYS A 49 1.01 21.43 -16.82
N ASN A 50 0.13 21.98 -17.66
CA ASN A 50 0.36 23.28 -18.31
C ASN A 50 0.03 24.43 -17.35
N THR A 51 -0.98 24.23 -16.50
CA THR A 51 -1.41 25.21 -15.50
C THR A 51 -0.84 24.94 -14.11
N ASP A 52 -0.26 23.75 -13.88
CA ASP A 52 0.13 23.27 -12.54
C ASP A 52 -1.05 23.32 -11.57
N ASP A 53 -2.22 22.84 -12.00
CA ASP A 53 -3.46 22.85 -11.22
C ASP A 53 -4.38 21.66 -11.58
N CYS A 54 -5.55 21.57 -10.95
CA CYS A 54 -6.50 20.48 -11.11
C CYS A 54 -7.71 20.88 -11.94
N ASP A 55 -8.00 20.14 -13.02
CA ASP A 55 -9.13 20.41 -13.92
C ASP A 55 -10.50 20.28 -13.22
N LEU A 56 -10.60 19.42 -12.19
CA LEU A 56 -11.81 19.21 -11.39
C LEU A 56 -11.69 19.72 -9.94
N GLY A 57 -10.73 20.61 -9.69
CA GLY A 57 -10.51 21.22 -8.38
C GLY A 57 -9.53 20.45 -7.47
N ARG A 58 -9.02 21.18 -6.49
CA ARG A 58 -7.98 20.72 -5.56
C ARG A 58 -8.61 19.97 -4.39
N LEU A 59 -8.13 18.76 -4.15
CA LEU A 59 -8.42 17.97 -2.94
C LEU A 59 -7.60 18.47 -1.75
N ARG A 60 -6.40 19.01 -2.00
CA ARG A 60 -5.44 19.41 -0.97
C ARG A 60 -4.81 20.76 -1.28
N ASP A 61 -5.56 21.83 -1.03
CA ASP A 61 -5.15 23.19 -1.41
C ASP A 61 -3.82 23.64 -0.80
N LYS A 62 -3.45 23.15 0.40
CA LYS A 62 -2.17 23.49 1.03
C LYS A 62 -0.93 23.08 0.21
N LEU A 63 -1.05 22.14 -0.73
CA LEU A 63 0.04 21.78 -1.65
C LEU A 63 0.36 22.91 -2.65
N TRP A 64 -0.55 23.86 -2.86
CA TRP A 64 -0.33 25.07 -3.64
C TRP A 64 0.01 26.26 -2.74
N THR A 65 -0.77 26.47 -1.68
CA THR A 65 -0.65 27.68 -0.85
C THR A 65 0.49 27.63 0.18
N GLN A 66 1.03 26.44 0.48
CA GLN A 66 2.11 26.23 1.46
C GLN A 66 3.20 25.31 0.90
N GLU A 67 3.59 25.52 -0.36
CA GLU A 67 4.54 24.66 -1.09
C GLU A 67 5.80 24.32 -0.28
N ASN A 68 6.46 25.34 0.27
CA ASN A 68 7.73 25.20 1.00
C ASN A 68 7.63 24.30 2.25
N LEU A 69 6.41 24.09 2.78
CA LEU A 69 6.21 23.24 3.95
C LEU A 69 6.19 21.74 3.59
N TYR A 70 5.75 21.41 2.38
CA TYR A 70 5.47 20.03 1.96
C TYR A 70 6.41 19.51 0.88
N ALA A 71 6.90 20.38 -0.02
CA ALA A 71 7.88 19.99 -1.04
C ALA A 71 9.18 19.55 -0.37
N HIS A 72 9.72 18.41 -0.81
CA HIS A 72 10.93 17.81 -0.25
C HIS A 72 10.89 17.60 1.28
N SER A 73 9.68 17.50 1.85
CA SER A 73 9.47 17.29 3.28
C SER A 73 8.58 16.07 3.51
N PRO A 74 9.15 14.84 3.46
CA PRO A 74 8.39 13.59 3.59
C PRO A 74 7.48 13.55 4.80
N LYS A 75 7.97 14.01 5.96
CA LYS A 75 7.20 14.00 7.21
C LYS A 75 5.96 14.89 7.12
N ASN A 76 6.12 16.12 6.67
CA ASN A 76 5.00 17.05 6.56
C ASN A 76 4.02 16.60 5.48
N LEU A 77 4.54 16.15 4.32
CA LEU A 77 3.71 15.66 3.24
C LEU A 77 2.88 14.45 3.70
N ALA A 78 3.51 13.44 4.30
CA ALA A 78 2.84 12.26 4.83
C ALA A 78 1.74 12.60 5.83
N ASN A 79 2.07 13.47 6.79
CA ASN A 79 1.13 13.92 7.82
C ASN A 79 -0.11 14.58 7.20
N TYR A 80 0.05 15.34 6.13
CA TYR A 80 -1.08 15.99 5.47
C TYR A 80 -1.87 15.03 4.56
N VAL A 81 -1.20 14.22 3.73
CA VAL A 81 -1.88 13.35 2.76
C VAL A 81 -2.65 12.21 3.41
N TYR A 82 -2.19 11.78 4.60
CA TYR A 82 -2.77 10.69 5.38
C TYR A 82 -3.51 11.13 6.65
N ALA A 83 -3.67 12.44 6.91
CA ALA A 83 -4.46 12.94 8.02
C ALA A 83 -5.91 12.44 7.97
N SER A 84 -6.48 12.10 9.13
CA SER A 84 -7.89 11.72 9.30
C SER A 84 -8.36 10.58 8.40
N ARG A 85 -7.44 9.69 8.00
CA ARG A 85 -7.70 8.55 7.11
C ARG A 85 -7.12 7.29 7.73
N MET A 86 -7.79 6.15 7.51
CA MET A 86 -7.27 4.84 7.92
C MET A 86 -6.93 4.77 9.42
N GLY A 87 -7.69 5.48 10.26
CA GLY A 87 -7.48 5.55 11.70
C GLY A 87 -6.39 6.52 12.16
N ASN A 88 -5.71 7.21 11.25
CA ASN A 88 -4.81 8.31 11.60
C ASN A 88 -5.63 9.49 12.13
N ASP A 89 -5.09 10.18 13.13
CA ASP A 89 -5.64 11.44 13.61
C ASP A 89 -5.31 12.60 12.64
N ARG A 90 -5.62 13.83 13.05
CA ARG A 90 -5.33 15.07 12.32
C ARG A 90 -3.84 15.20 11.97
N GLU A 91 -3.55 16.03 10.98
CA GLU A 91 -2.20 16.30 10.45
C GLU A 91 -1.14 16.54 11.55
N SER A 92 -1.48 17.29 12.60
CA SER A 92 -0.56 17.63 13.68
C SER A 92 -0.19 16.47 14.61
N SER A 93 -0.87 15.32 14.52
CA SER A 93 -0.57 14.13 15.33
C SER A 93 0.76 13.45 14.96
N GLY A 94 1.21 13.61 13.70
CA GLY A 94 2.33 12.83 13.18
C GLY A 94 1.96 11.43 12.70
N ASP A 95 0.70 11.01 12.84
CA ASP A 95 0.25 9.66 12.47
C ASP A 95 0.46 9.36 10.99
N GLY A 96 0.30 10.36 10.11
CA GLY A 96 0.47 10.17 8.68
C GLY A 96 1.87 9.72 8.29
N TYR A 97 2.91 10.30 8.88
CA TYR A 97 4.29 9.85 8.68
C TYR A 97 4.61 8.58 9.47
N LYS A 98 4.15 8.48 10.73
CA LYS A 98 4.39 7.30 11.58
C LYS A 98 3.90 6.02 10.90
N TYR A 99 2.69 6.07 10.32
CA TYR A 99 2.02 4.94 9.65
C TYR A 99 2.01 5.06 8.12
N ARG A 100 3.05 5.64 7.52
CA ARG A 100 3.27 5.60 6.07
C ARG A 100 3.42 4.15 5.58
N GLY A 101 3.27 3.95 4.27
CA GLY A 101 3.38 2.64 3.63
C GLY A 101 4.72 1.96 3.91
N ARG A 102 4.67 0.70 4.37
CA ARG A 102 5.82 -0.20 4.57
C ARG A 102 5.48 -1.62 4.12
N GLY A 103 6.51 -2.44 3.92
CA GLY A 103 6.39 -3.88 3.65
C GLY A 103 6.42 -4.23 2.16
N MET A 104 6.13 -5.51 1.85
CA MET A 104 6.09 -5.99 0.46
C MET A 104 4.76 -5.70 -0.26
N ILE A 105 3.67 -5.57 0.50
CA ILE A 105 2.41 -4.98 0.05
C ILE A 105 2.11 -3.83 1.00
N GLN A 106 1.81 -2.66 0.45
CA GLN A 106 1.74 -1.39 1.16
C GLN A 106 0.85 -1.43 2.42
N LEU A 107 1.46 -1.57 3.60
CA LEU A 107 0.80 -1.45 4.91
C LEU A 107 0.79 0.02 5.32
N THR A 108 -0.39 0.66 5.30
CA THR A 108 -0.55 2.10 5.57
C THR A 108 -1.67 2.36 6.58
N GLY A 109 -1.48 3.40 7.38
CA GLY A 109 -2.48 3.92 8.31
C GLY A 109 -2.59 3.13 9.61
N LYS A 110 -2.90 3.83 10.70
CA LYS A 110 -2.96 3.28 12.06
C LYS A 110 -3.84 2.03 12.19
N ASN A 111 -4.96 1.99 11.47
CA ASN A 111 -5.85 0.83 11.45
C ASN A 111 -5.17 -0.39 10.81
N GLY A 112 -4.38 -0.20 9.76
CA GLY A 112 -3.61 -1.28 9.13
C GLY A 112 -2.57 -1.86 10.10
N TYR A 113 -1.77 -0.99 10.72
CA TYR A 113 -0.78 -1.43 11.72
C TYR A 113 -1.42 -2.10 12.95
N ARG A 114 -2.60 -1.63 13.38
CA ARG A 114 -3.36 -2.26 14.46
C ARG A 114 -3.89 -3.64 14.06
N PHE A 115 -4.43 -3.77 12.85
CA PHE A 115 -4.88 -5.05 12.33
C PHE A 115 -3.70 -6.04 12.27
N PHE A 116 -2.56 -5.61 11.74
CA PHE A 116 -1.37 -6.44 11.68
C PHE A 116 -0.87 -6.85 13.07
N THR A 117 -0.79 -5.91 14.01
CA THR A 117 -0.46 -6.19 15.42
C THR A 117 -1.34 -7.28 16.02
N ASN A 118 -2.65 -7.15 15.85
CA ASN A 118 -3.58 -8.14 16.39
C ASN A 118 -3.40 -9.51 15.72
N LYS A 119 -3.25 -9.53 14.38
CA LYS A 119 -3.12 -10.79 13.63
C LYS A 119 -1.81 -11.51 13.92
N HIS A 120 -0.70 -10.77 13.96
CA HIS A 120 0.60 -11.31 14.33
C HIS A 120 0.56 -11.92 15.73
N ASN A 121 0.04 -11.17 16.71
CA ASN A 121 -0.04 -11.64 18.09
C ASN A 121 -1.00 -12.85 18.23
N GLU A 122 -2.08 -12.92 17.46
CA GLU A 122 -2.98 -14.09 17.44
C GLU A 122 -2.26 -15.36 16.97
N MET A 123 -1.42 -15.23 15.92
CA MET A 123 -0.75 -16.36 15.29
C MET A 123 0.56 -16.75 15.97
N ASN A 124 1.23 -15.80 16.61
CA ASN A 124 2.56 -15.96 17.23
C ASN A 124 2.47 -15.60 18.73
N PRO A 125 1.92 -16.49 19.58
CA PRO A 125 1.73 -16.19 21.00
C PRO A 125 3.05 -15.98 21.76
N ASP A 126 4.13 -16.61 21.30
CA ASP A 126 5.47 -16.54 21.92
C ASP A 126 6.30 -15.35 21.41
N ASP A 127 5.85 -14.67 20.36
CA ASP A 127 6.50 -13.48 19.80
C ASP A 127 5.52 -12.31 19.72
N LYS A 128 5.14 -11.74 20.86
CA LYS A 128 4.24 -10.58 20.85
C LYS A 128 4.98 -9.33 20.36
N ARG A 129 4.37 -8.59 19.44
CA ARG A 129 4.84 -7.29 18.93
C ARG A 129 3.74 -6.25 18.93
N ASP A 130 4.14 -4.98 18.95
CA ASP A 130 3.26 -3.82 18.76
C ASP A 130 3.76 -2.97 17.59
N PHE A 131 3.19 -3.19 16.40
CA PHE A 131 3.55 -2.44 15.21
C PHE A 131 2.87 -1.07 15.15
N VAL A 132 1.92 -0.77 16.04
CA VAL A 132 1.40 0.60 16.21
C VAL A 132 2.42 1.43 16.97
N GLU A 133 3.05 0.85 18.00
CA GLU A 133 4.10 1.52 18.74
C GLU A 133 5.40 1.59 17.94
N GLN A 134 5.82 0.46 17.36
CA GLN A 134 7.08 0.29 16.62
C GLN A 134 6.84 -0.11 15.14
N PRO A 135 6.33 0.80 14.29
CA PRO A 135 6.00 0.47 12.90
C PRO A 135 7.22 0.13 12.02
N ASP A 136 8.42 0.56 12.41
CA ASP A 136 9.65 0.29 11.65
C ASP A 136 10.08 -1.18 11.73
N LEU A 137 9.53 -1.97 12.66
CA LEU A 137 9.74 -3.43 12.70
C LEU A 137 9.38 -4.12 11.39
N VAL A 138 8.40 -3.57 10.65
CA VAL A 138 7.97 -4.09 9.35
C VAL A 138 9.10 -4.06 8.31
N ILE A 139 10.06 -3.14 8.45
CA ILE A 139 11.18 -2.98 7.50
C ILE A 139 12.53 -3.42 8.05
N SER A 140 12.67 -3.53 9.38
CA SER A 140 13.91 -3.99 10.01
C SER A 140 14.02 -5.51 10.12
N ASP A 141 12.92 -6.24 9.92
CA ASP A 141 12.86 -7.69 10.00
C ASP A 141 12.16 -8.28 8.76
N ILE A 142 12.79 -9.28 8.14
CA ILE A 142 12.25 -9.91 6.95
C ILE A 142 10.98 -10.72 7.23
N GLU A 143 10.89 -11.36 8.39
CA GLU A 143 9.73 -12.16 8.78
C GLU A 143 8.50 -11.26 8.93
N TYR A 144 8.66 -10.11 9.61
CA TYR A 144 7.56 -9.14 9.77
C TYR A 144 7.18 -8.47 8.44
N GLY A 145 8.15 -8.17 7.57
CA GLY A 145 7.87 -7.60 6.26
C GLY A 145 7.15 -8.57 5.30
N VAL A 146 7.41 -9.87 5.40
CA VAL A 146 6.67 -10.92 4.67
C VAL A 146 5.29 -11.12 5.29
N GLU A 147 5.21 -11.23 6.61
CA GLU A 147 3.96 -11.44 7.33
C GLU A 147 2.98 -10.28 7.13
N SER A 148 3.47 -9.04 7.02
CA SER A 148 2.62 -7.89 6.74
C SER A 148 1.88 -8.02 5.40
N ALA A 149 2.50 -8.65 4.39
CA ALA A 149 1.84 -8.93 3.11
C ALA A 149 0.73 -9.98 3.25
N PHE A 150 0.96 -11.04 4.05
CA PHE A 150 -0.10 -12.01 4.37
C PHE A 150 -1.24 -11.37 5.17
N SER A 151 -0.91 -10.50 6.11
CA SER A 151 -1.90 -9.75 6.90
C SER A 151 -2.77 -8.87 6.00
N PHE A 152 -2.16 -8.15 5.05
CA PHE A 152 -2.92 -7.43 4.02
C PHE A 152 -3.85 -8.36 3.25
N TRP A 153 -3.34 -9.49 2.76
CA TRP A 153 -4.12 -10.48 2.01
C TRP A 153 -5.37 -10.94 2.76
N VAL A 154 -5.20 -11.27 4.05
CA VAL A 154 -6.29 -11.67 4.94
C VAL A 154 -7.26 -10.51 5.20
N SER A 155 -6.76 -9.29 5.42
CA SER A 155 -7.60 -8.10 5.63
C SER A 155 -8.54 -7.80 4.46
N LYS A 156 -8.14 -8.19 3.23
CA LYS A 156 -8.93 -8.07 2.01
C LYS A 156 -9.86 -9.26 1.76
N GLY A 157 -9.83 -10.27 2.64
CA GLY A 157 -10.59 -11.51 2.50
C GLY A 157 -10.10 -12.42 1.38
N LEU A 158 -8.93 -12.13 0.78
CA LEU A 158 -8.40 -12.88 -0.36
C LEU A 158 -7.98 -14.30 0.03
N ASN A 159 -7.72 -14.55 1.32
CA ASN A 159 -7.51 -15.90 1.84
C ASN A 159 -8.74 -16.82 1.70
N LYS A 160 -9.92 -16.24 1.51
CA LYS A 160 -11.17 -16.98 1.29
C LYS A 160 -11.57 -16.97 -0.17
N THR A 161 -11.42 -15.83 -0.85
CA THR A 161 -12.00 -15.60 -2.18
C THR A 161 -11.05 -15.85 -3.34
N ALA A 162 -9.73 -15.63 -3.19
CA ALA A 162 -8.81 -15.59 -4.33
C ALA A 162 -8.78 -16.88 -5.17
N ARG A 163 -9.04 -18.04 -4.55
CA ARG A 163 -9.13 -19.34 -5.24
C ARG A 163 -10.19 -19.38 -6.34
N ALA A 164 -11.23 -18.56 -6.24
CA ALA A 164 -12.35 -18.49 -7.20
C ALA A 164 -12.25 -17.29 -8.15
N LEU A 165 -11.26 -16.42 -7.96
CA LEU A 165 -11.12 -15.17 -8.71
C LEU A 165 -10.09 -15.28 -9.83
N SER A 166 -10.30 -14.47 -10.86
CA SER A 166 -9.32 -14.15 -11.89
C SER A 166 -8.24 -13.19 -11.40
N VAL A 167 -7.12 -13.11 -12.11
CA VAL A 167 -6.04 -12.13 -11.86
C VAL A 167 -6.59 -10.72 -11.94
N GLN A 168 -7.55 -10.46 -12.84
CA GLN A 168 -8.15 -9.13 -13.00
C GLN A 168 -8.94 -8.72 -11.75
N GLU A 169 -9.73 -9.63 -11.20
CA GLU A 169 -10.51 -9.40 -9.97
C GLU A 169 -9.63 -9.26 -8.75
N VAL A 170 -8.61 -10.11 -8.60
CA VAL A 170 -7.62 -9.99 -7.52
C VAL A 170 -6.87 -8.66 -7.62
N THR A 171 -6.47 -8.24 -8.83
CA THR A 171 -5.81 -6.94 -9.08
C THR A 171 -6.71 -5.78 -8.66
N GLN A 172 -8.02 -5.86 -8.96
CA GLN A 172 -8.98 -4.84 -8.54
C GLN A 172 -9.03 -4.70 -7.01
N ILE A 173 -8.97 -5.83 -6.27
CA ILE A 173 -9.02 -5.84 -4.81
C ILE A 173 -7.71 -5.32 -4.19
N VAL A 174 -6.56 -5.73 -4.74
CA VAL A 174 -5.23 -5.35 -4.25
C VAL A 174 -4.94 -3.86 -4.52
N ASN A 175 -5.18 -3.38 -5.74
CA ASN A 175 -4.79 -2.04 -6.19
C ASN A 175 -5.95 -1.03 -6.18
N GLY A 176 -7.21 -1.48 -6.06
CA GLY A 176 -8.37 -0.59 -6.23
C GLY A 176 -8.61 -0.16 -7.68
N GLY A 177 -7.94 -0.81 -8.64
CA GLY A 177 -7.99 -0.52 -10.07
C GLY A 177 -7.19 -1.56 -10.86
N GLN A 178 -6.96 -1.30 -12.15
CA GLN A 178 -6.27 -2.22 -13.05
C GLN A 178 -4.83 -1.80 -13.39
N ASN A 179 -4.26 -0.87 -12.62
CA ASN A 179 -2.88 -0.44 -12.85
C ASN A 179 -1.93 -1.64 -12.64
N GLY A 180 -1.07 -1.89 -13.63
CA GLY A 180 -0.12 -3.01 -13.59
C GLY A 180 -0.71 -4.39 -13.88
N TYR A 181 -1.99 -4.49 -14.29
CA TYR A 181 -2.65 -5.77 -14.57
C TYR A 181 -1.83 -6.69 -15.49
N SER A 182 -1.31 -6.17 -16.61
CA SER A 182 -0.54 -6.98 -17.57
C SER A 182 0.70 -7.64 -16.95
N ASP A 183 1.41 -6.95 -16.06
CA ASP A 183 2.58 -7.49 -15.38
C ASP A 183 2.18 -8.53 -14.32
N ARG A 184 1.10 -8.28 -13.57
CA ARG A 184 0.53 -9.25 -12.61
C ARG A 184 0.09 -10.54 -13.30
N LEU A 185 -0.57 -10.44 -14.46
CA LEU A 185 -0.96 -11.59 -15.29
C LEU A 185 0.26 -12.36 -15.79
N GLN A 186 1.27 -11.65 -16.31
CA GLN A 186 2.51 -12.29 -16.75
C GLN A 186 3.19 -13.06 -15.60
N ARG A 187 3.26 -12.47 -14.40
CA ARG A 187 3.83 -13.11 -13.21
C ARG A 187 3.01 -14.31 -12.75
N PHE A 188 1.68 -14.20 -12.74
CA PHE A 188 0.80 -15.34 -12.43
C PHE A 188 1.07 -16.51 -13.37
N ASN A 189 1.10 -16.24 -14.68
CA ASN A 189 1.34 -17.26 -15.70
C ASN A 189 2.75 -17.86 -15.67
N ALA A 190 3.73 -17.14 -15.13
CA ALA A 190 5.07 -17.66 -14.89
C ALA A 190 5.11 -18.61 -13.68
N VAL A 191 4.35 -18.33 -12.62
CA VAL A 191 4.28 -19.14 -11.39
C VAL A 191 3.35 -20.36 -11.55
N ALA A 192 2.27 -20.22 -12.32
CA ALA A 192 1.24 -21.23 -12.53
C ALA A 192 1.78 -22.65 -12.81
N PRO A 193 2.70 -22.87 -13.78
CA PRO A 193 3.23 -24.21 -14.06
C PRO A 193 4.04 -24.80 -12.90
N LEU A 194 4.71 -23.97 -12.09
CA LEU A 194 5.51 -24.44 -10.94
C LEU A 194 4.61 -24.98 -9.82
N LEU A 195 3.43 -24.39 -9.66
CA LEU A 195 2.44 -24.81 -8.67
C LEU A 195 1.45 -25.87 -9.19
N ARG A 196 1.53 -26.20 -10.49
CA ARG A 196 0.58 -27.07 -11.21
C ARG A 196 -0.85 -26.54 -11.15
N VAL A 197 -1.00 -25.26 -11.48
CA VAL A 197 -2.29 -24.60 -11.72
C VAL A 197 -2.34 -24.09 -13.16
N ASP A 198 -3.54 -23.92 -13.70
CA ASP A 198 -3.73 -23.41 -15.04
C ASP A 198 -3.33 -21.93 -15.13
N LYS A 199 -2.85 -21.54 -16.30
CA LYS A 199 -2.64 -20.14 -16.67
C LYS A 199 -3.99 -19.47 -16.91
N GLU A 200 -4.03 -18.14 -16.77
CA GLU A 200 -5.15 -17.29 -17.19
C GLU A 200 -4.77 -16.45 -18.42
#